data_AF-A0A443SC61-F1
#
_entry.id   AF-A0A443SC61-F1
#
_cell.length_a   1.000
_cell.length_b   1.000
_cell.length_c   1.000
_cell.angle_alpha   90.00
_cell.angle_beta   90.00
_cell.angle_gamma   90.00
#
_symmetry.space_group_name_H-M   'P 1'
#
loop_
_entity.id
_entity.type
_entity.pdbx_description
1 polymer ?
#
loop_
_entity_poly.entity_id
_entity_poly.type
_entity_poly.pdbx_seq_one_letter_code
_entity_poly.pdbx_strand_id
1 'polypeptide(L)'
;MSPKPVISPLSKTVIEGETVILVCFTAEDIINRKFGYNWLKNGEVLNPSHEKELVEDIFPTGSRIVFRASRNAVYTCIISSAVGTASKSSVITVIPNRNTTGLSISICLFETKFM
;
A
#
# COMPACT_ATOMS: atom_id res chain seq x y z
N MET A 1 14.61 -5.81 21.64
CA MET A 1 14.61 -4.38 21.23
C MET A 1 13.32 -4.16 20.46
N SER A 2 12.58 -3.09 20.76
CA SER A 2 11.35 -2.78 20.00
C SER A 2 11.76 -2.12 18.69
N PRO A 3 11.28 -2.60 17.52
CA PRO A 3 11.66 -2.03 16.24
C PRO A 3 11.16 -0.60 16.09
N LYS A 4 11.87 0.21 15.30
CA LYS A 4 11.50 1.60 14.95
C LYS A 4 11.25 1.71 13.44
N PRO A 5 10.02 1.49 12.97
CA PRO A 5 9.73 1.49 11.55
C PRO A 5 9.90 2.87 10.92
N VAL A 6 10.60 2.90 9.80
CA VAL A 6 10.67 4.03 8.88
C VAL A 6 9.94 3.61 7.61
N ILE A 7 8.95 4.39 7.18
CA ILE A 7 8.22 4.18 5.92
C ILE A 7 8.36 5.42 5.04
N SER A 8 8.57 5.21 3.75
CA SER A 8 8.72 6.27 2.76
C SER A 8 7.94 5.95 1.49
N PRO A 9 7.19 6.93 0.93
CA PRO A 9 6.81 8.20 1.56
C PRO A 9 5.82 8.00 2.73
N LEU A 10 5.71 8.98 3.64
CA LEU A 10 4.66 8.99 4.68
C LEU A 10 3.29 9.33 4.11
N SER A 11 3.26 10.15 3.06
CA SER A 11 2.05 10.42 2.29
C SER A 11 2.42 10.77 0.86
N LYS A 12 1.55 10.42 -0.08
CA LYS A 12 1.73 10.79 -1.50
C LYS A 12 0.37 10.95 -2.16
N THR A 13 0.22 12.04 -2.93
CA THR A 13 -0.88 12.18 -3.88
C THR A 13 -0.37 11.76 -5.26
N VAL A 14 -1.13 10.92 -5.95
CA VAL A 14 -0.77 10.33 -7.25
C VAL A 14 -1.97 10.32 -8.19
N ILE A 15 -1.70 10.31 -9.50
CA ILE A 15 -2.74 10.18 -10.50
C ILE A 15 -3.15 8.70 -10.62
N GLU A 16 -4.43 8.44 -10.86
CA GLU A 16 -4.94 7.10 -11.14
C GLU A 16 -4.14 6.42 -12.27
N GLY A 17 -3.70 5.19 -12.02
CA GLY A 17 -2.87 4.40 -12.91
C GLY A 17 -1.36 4.55 -12.70
N GLU A 18 -0.90 5.57 -11.96
CA GLU A 18 0.53 5.74 -11.66
C GLU A 18 1.08 4.61 -10.79
N THR A 19 2.33 4.23 -11.04
CA THR A 19 3.04 3.27 -10.18
C THR A 19 3.52 3.95 -8.90
N VAL A 20 3.20 3.35 -7.77
CA VAL A 20 3.63 3.77 -6.44
C VAL A 20 4.57 2.72 -5.88
N ILE A 21 5.62 3.19 -5.21
CA ILE A 21 6.57 2.37 -4.47
C ILE A 21 6.59 2.90 -3.04
N LEU A 22 6.30 2.03 -2.07
CA LEU A 22 6.53 2.31 -0.66
C LEU A 22 7.65 1.42 -0.16
N VAL A 23 8.51 1.98 0.69
CA VAL A 23 9.63 1.26 1.31
C VAL A 23 9.47 1.37 2.82
N CYS A 24 9.65 0.25 3.52
CA CYS A 24 9.67 0.18 4.96
C CYS A 24 10.93 -0.53 5.45
N PHE A 25 11.60 0.03 6.44
CA PHE A 25 12.80 -0.56 7.05
C PHE A 25 12.99 -0.09 8.50
N THR A 26 13.91 -0.72 9.21
CA THR A 26 14.45 -0.20 10.48
C THR A 26 15.97 -0.28 10.46
N ALA A 27 16.65 0.79 10.89
CA ALA A 27 18.12 0.85 10.89
C ALA A 27 18.76 -0.24 11.78
N GLU A 28 18.02 -0.73 12.77
CA GLU A 28 18.46 -1.72 13.75
C GLU A 28 18.62 -3.14 13.15
N ASP A 29 18.05 -3.38 11.97
CA ASP A 29 18.02 -4.71 11.34
C ASP A 29 19.29 -5.04 10.54
N ILE A 30 20.09 -4.04 10.19
CA ILE A 30 21.23 -4.17 9.26
C ILE A 30 22.24 -5.22 9.74
N ILE A 31 22.40 -5.35 11.06
CA ILE A 31 23.45 -6.18 11.67
C ILE A 31 22.99 -7.63 11.86
N ASN A 32 21.73 -7.85 12.24
CA ASN A 32 21.27 -9.15 12.75
C ASN A 32 20.11 -9.78 11.97
N ARG A 33 19.41 -9.04 11.09
CA ARG A 33 18.29 -9.54 10.27
C ARG A 33 17.26 -10.35 11.06
N LYS A 34 16.87 -9.82 12.21
CA LYS A 34 15.98 -10.50 13.17
C LYS A 34 14.53 -10.02 13.06
N PHE A 35 14.24 -9.13 12.11
CA PHE A 35 12.91 -8.58 11.94
C PHE A 35 12.19 -9.17 10.74
N GLY A 36 10.90 -9.47 10.93
CA GLY A 36 9.97 -9.79 9.85
C GLY A 36 9.21 -8.54 9.42
N TYR A 37 8.91 -8.43 8.13
CA TYR A 37 8.16 -7.32 7.56
C TYR A 37 6.85 -7.83 6.98
N ASN A 38 5.75 -7.16 7.33
CA ASN A 38 4.42 -7.45 6.80
C ASN A 38 3.72 -6.16 6.43
N TRP A 39 2.75 -6.25 5.52
CA TRP A 39 2.01 -5.11 5.02
C TRP A 39 0.51 -5.33 5.18
N LEU A 40 -0.18 -4.28 5.62
CA LEU A 40 -1.63 -4.18 5.58
C LEU A 40 -2.05 -3.09 4.60
N LYS A 41 -3.25 -3.23 4.04
CA LYS A 41 -3.93 -2.20 3.27
C LYS A 41 -5.30 -1.99 3.87
N ASN A 42 -5.58 -0.74 4.24
CA ASN A 42 -6.82 -0.35 4.92
C ASN A 42 -7.12 -1.20 6.17
N GLY A 43 -6.07 -1.64 6.87
CA GLY A 43 -6.17 -2.47 8.08
C GLY A 43 -6.26 -3.98 7.83
N GLU A 44 -6.35 -4.43 6.59
CA GLU A 44 -6.44 -5.84 6.22
C GLU A 44 -5.12 -6.37 5.68
N VAL A 45 -4.86 -7.67 5.89
CA VAL A 45 -3.67 -8.35 5.37
C VAL A 45 -3.76 -8.41 3.86
N LEU A 46 -2.68 -8.05 3.18
CA LEU A 46 -2.64 -8.14 1.72
C LEU A 46 -2.84 -9.59 1.27
N ASN A 47 -3.77 -9.81 0.35
CA ASN A 47 -3.97 -11.13 -0.23
C ASN A 47 -3.41 -11.18 -1.66
N PRO A 48 -2.24 -11.79 -1.87
CA PRO A 48 -1.59 -11.80 -3.19
C PRO A 48 -2.41 -12.53 -4.27
N SER A 49 -3.42 -13.33 -3.90
CA SER A 49 -4.32 -13.99 -4.86
C SER A 49 -5.41 -13.06 -5.41
N HIS A 50 -5.70 -11.95 -4.74
CA HIS A 50 -6.78 -11.02 -5.12
C HIS A 50 -6.28 -9.60 -5.38
N GLU A 51 -5.11 -9.27 -4.86
CA GLU A 51 -4.53 -7.94 -4.89
C GLU A 51 -3.35 -7.86 -5.85
N LYS A 52 -3.06 -6.65 -6.34
CA LYS A 52 -2.07 -6.41 -7.40
C LYS A 52 -0.74 -5.86 -6.87
N GLU A 53 -0.69 -5.68 -5.56
CA GLU A 53 0.44 -5.25 -4.79
C GLU A 53 1.54 -6.31 -4.82
N LEU A 54 2.69 -5.97 -5.39
CA LEU A 54 3.88 -6.81 -5.34
C LEU A 54 4.68 -6.43 -4.09
N VAL A 55 4.84 -7.37 -3.16
CA VAL A 55 5.63 -7.21 -1.95
C VAL A 55 6.97 -7.93 -2.12
N GLU A 56 8.06 -7.25 -1.81
CA GLU A 56 9.42 -7.77 -1.92
C GLU A 56 10.22 -7.43 -0.68
N ASP A 57 11.09 -8.34 -0.24
CA ASP A 57 12.11 -8.04 0.74
C ASP A 57 13.29 -7.34 0.06
N ILE A 58 13.83 -6.30 0.70
CA ILE A 58 14.94 -5.51 0.16
C ILE A 58 16.24 -5.78 0.92
N PHE A 59 17.35 -5.86 0.17
CA PHE A 59 18.69 -5.99 0.73
C PHE A 59 19.31 -4.61 1.01
N PRO A 60 19.99 -4.38 2.15
CA PRO A 60 20.30 -5.33 3.22
C PRO A 60 19.21 -5.48 4.30
N THR A 61 18.20 -4.61 4.32
CA THR A 61 17.07 -4.65 5.26
C THR A 61 15.83 -3.97 4.69
N GLY A 62 14.66 -4.48 5.09
CA GLY A 62 13.37 -3.86 4.86
C GLY A 62 12.49 -4.67 3.91
N SER A 63 11.34 -4.09 3.60
CA SER A 63 10.43 -4.56 2.56
C SER A 63 9.95 -3.38 1.74
N ARG A 64 9.66 -3.62 0.46
CA ARG A 64 8.97 -2.66 -0.40
C ARG A 64 7.69 -3.26 -0.97
N ILE A 65 6.76 -2.39 -1.28
CA ILE A 65 5.52 -2.72 -1.98
C ILE A 65 5.40 -1.84 -3.24
N VAL A 66 5.07 -2.47 -4.36
CA VAL A 66 4.91 -1.82 -5.67
C VAL A 66 3.51 -2.10 -6.18
N PHE A 67 2.78 -1.05 -6.58
CA PHE A 67 1.42 -1.19 -7.09
C PHE A 67 1.05 -0.06 -8.05
N ARG A 68 -0.01 -0.27 -8.84
CA ARG A 68 -0.64 0.81 -9.60
C ARG A 68 -1.77 1.45 -8.79
N ALA A 69 -1.72 2.76 -8.65
CA ALA A 69 -2.72 3.54 -7.94
C ALA A 69 -4.09 3.40 -8.60
N SER A 70 -5.11 3.09 -7.80
CA SER A 70 -6.50 2.97 -8.27
C SER A 70 -7.47 3.70 -7.35
N ARG A 71 -7.30 3.55 -6.04
CA ARG A 71 -8.12 4.20 -5.01
C ARG A 71 -7.25 4.68 -3.86
N ASN A 72 -7.79 5.62 -3.09
CA ASN A 72 -7.21 6.04 -1.82
C ASN A 72 -7.01 4.81 -0.93
N ALA A 73 -5.85 4.73 -0.30
CA ALA A 73 -5.53 3.63 0.59
C ALA A 73 -4.54 4.06 1.67
N VAL A 74 -4.65 3.41 2.83
CA VAL A 74 -3.65 3.50 3.89
C VAL A 74 -2.89 2.18 3.92
N TYR A 75 -1.59 2.26 3.68
CA TYR A 75 -0.69 1.11 3.78
C TYR A 75 0.02 1.15 5.12
N THR A 76 0.00 0.04 5.86
CA THR A 76 0.68 -0.06 7.15
C THR A 76 1.74 -1.13 7.09
N CYS A 77 2.99 -0.74 7.29
CA CYS A 77 4.09 -1.67 7.49
C CYS A 77 4.12 -2.10 8.96
N ILE A 78 4.21 -3.40 9.20
CA ILE A 78 4.39 -4.01 10.51
C ILE A 78 5.76 -4.69 10.52
N ILE A 79 6.59 -4.28 11.48
CA ILE A 79 7.88 -4.91 11.76
C ILE A 79 7.73 -5.75 13.03
N SER A 80 8.00 -7.05 12.91
CA SER A 80 7.91 -8.01 14.02
C SER A 80 9.29 -8.49 14.46
N SER A 81 9.43 -8.74 15.75
CA SER A 81 10.63 -9.30 16.39
C SER A 81 10.22 -10.32 17.45
N ALA A 82 11.17 -11.09 17.97
CA ALA A 82 10.93 -11.97 19.11
C ALA A 82 10.44 -11.25 20.38
N VAL A 83 10.63 -9.93 20.48
CA VAL A 83 10.28 -9.13 21.68
C VAL A 83 8.97 -8.35 21.49
N GLY A 84 8.43 -8.29 20.27
CA GLY A 84 7.21 -7.55 19.97
C GLY A 84 7.19 -6.97 18.55
N THR A 85 6.13 -6.20 18.28
CA THR A 85 5.84 -5.59 16.98
C THR A 85 5.79 -4.07 17.07
N ALA A 86 6.13 -3.39 15.97
CA ALA A 86 5.89 -1.96 15.79
C ALA A 86 5.42 -1.71 14.36
N SER A 87 4.68 -0.64 14.13
CA SER A 87 4.13 -0.34 12.81
C SER A 87 4.22 1.14 12.45
N LYS A 88 4.15 1.42 11.14
CA LYS A 88 4.01 2.78 10.63
C LYS A 88 3.23 2.79 9.32
N SER A 89 2.42 3.82 9.12
CA SER A 89 1.51 3.90 7.98
C SER A 89 1.92 4.98 6.98
N SER A 90 1.57 4.73 5.72
CA SER A 90 1.67 5.66 4.60
C SER A 90 0.28 5.89 4.00
N VAL A 91 -0.05 7.16 3.74
CA VAL A 91 -1.35 7.54 3.18
C VAL A 91 -1.21 7.87 1.69
N ILE A 92 -1.93 7.13 0.86
CA ILE A 92 -1.93 7.33 -0.59
C ILE A 92 -3.27 7.89 -1.02
N THR A 93 -3.22 9.08 -1.61
CA THR A 93 -4.37 9.77 -2.20
C THR A 93 -4.28 9.66 -3.72
N VAL A 94 -5.33 9.19 -4.35
CA VAL A 94 -5.43 8.99 -5.79
C VAL A 94 -6.38 10.03 -6.36
N ILE A 95 -5.89 10.81 -7.33
CA ILE A 95 -6.71 11.77 -8.08
C ILE A 95 -7.06 11.19 -9.46
N PRO A 96 -8.28 11.40 -9.97
CA PRO A 96 -8.70 10.85 -11.26
C PRO A 96 -7.81 11.31 -12.41
N ASN A 97 -7.49 10.39 -13.32
CA ASN A 97 -6.78 10.73 -14.54
C ASN A 97 -7.76 11.29 -15.58
N ARG A 98 -7.82 12.63 -15.68
CA ARG A 98 -8.69 13.37 -16.60
C ARG A 98 -8.33 13.21 -18.08
N ASN A 99 -7.22 12.56 -18.41
CA ASN A 99 -6.85 12.26 -19.80
C ASN A 99 -7.41 10.90 -20.27
N THR A 100 -7.94 10.09 -19.35
CA THR A 100 -8.58 8.78 -19.64
C THR A 100 -10.09 8.88 -19.79
N THR A 101 -10.68 10.07 -19.74
CA THR A 101 -12.10 10.30 -20.04
C THR A 101 -12.36 10.24 -21.54
N GLY A 102 -12.24 9.04 -22.10
CA GLY A 102 -12.92 8.60 -23.30
C GLY A 102 -13.73 7.36 -22.93
N LEU A 103 -15.04 7.53 -22.74
CA LEU A 103 -16.09 6.52 -22.51
C LEU A 103 -16.12 5.79 -21.16
N SER A 104 -16.96 6.31 -20.25
CA SER A 104 -18.14 5.58 -19.78
C SER A 104 -19.10 6.58 -19.14
N ILE A 105 -20.03 7.12 -19.93
CA ILE A 105 -21.24 7.71 -19.38
C ILE A 105 -22.13 6.51 -19.05
N SER A 106 -21.98 5.96 -17.85
CA SER A 106 -23.01 5.05 -17.31
C SER A 106 -24.20 5.93 -16.94
N ILE A 107 -25.02 6.26 -17.95
CA ILE A 107 -26.34 6.82 -17.71
C ILE A 107 -27.09 5.71 -16.96
N CYS A 108 -27.38 5.91 -15.68
CA CYS A 108 -28.32 5.07 -14.96
C CYS A 108 -29.67 5.19 -15.67
N LEU A 109 -29.93 4.30 -16.64
CA LEU A 109 -31.28 4.03 -17.12
C LEU A 109 -32.02 3.35 -15.98
N PHE A 110 -32.68 4.16 -15.15
CA PHE A 110 -33.78 3.68 -14.32
C PHE A 110 -34.88 3.20 -15.27
N GLU A 111 -35.08 1.89 -15.36
CA GLU A 111 -36.34 1.36 -15.88
C GLU A 111 -37.47 1.78 -14.95
N THR A 112 -38.22 2.81 -15.34
CA THR A 112 -39.62 2.94 -14.91
C THR A 112 -40.42 1.87 -15.63
N LYS A 113 -40.65 0.73 -14.96
CA LYS A 113 -41.69 -0.22 -15.37
C LYS A 113 -42.99 0.17 -14.67
N PHE A 114 -43.83 0.91 -15.39
CA PHE A 114 -45.27 0.97 -15.08
C PHE A 114 -45.90 -0.34 -15.57
N MET A 115 -46.44 -1.13 -14.64
CA MET A 115 -47.62 -1.97 -14.87
C MET A 115 -48.34 -2.18 -13.55
#